data_AF-A0A2N9N2D4-F1
#
_entry.id   AF-A0A2N9N2D4-F1
#
_cell.length_a   1.000
_cell.length_b   1.000
_cell.length_c   1.000
_cell.angle_alpha   90.00
_cell.angle_beta   90.00
_cell.angle_gamma   90.00
#
_symmetry.space_group_name_H-M   'P 1'
#
loop_
_entity.id
_entity.type
_entity.pdbx_description
1 polymer ?
#
loop_
_entity_poly.entity_id
_entity_poly.type
_entity_poly.pdbx_seq_one_letter_code
_entity_poly.pdbx_strand_id
1 'polypeptide(L)'
;MLRLTLSIDSSGVALQPGDQGWTGELAMIYDERAADGKDLGRISETLKLHYDEDHYQKLAADGITYERLVHPTAQATQVRIVVYDRGSGRVGSVAVKW
;
A
#
# COMPACT_ATOMS: atom_id res chain seq x y z
N MET A 1 -11.41 -13.64 -6.67
CA MET A 1 -10.15 -13.31 -5.95
C MET A 1 -9.27 -12.55 -6.91
N LEU A 2 -8.67 -11.45 -6.50
CA LEU A 2 -7.73 -10.67 -7.30
C LEU A 2 -6.38 -10.62 -6.58
N ARG A 3 -5.30 -10.75 -7.34
CA ARG A 3 -3.94 -10.47 -6.87
C ARG A 3 -3.60 -9.04 -7.27
N LEU A 4 -3.29 -8.22 -6.27
CA LEU A 4 -2.87 -6.84 -6.45
C LEU A 4 -1.38 -6.76 -6.12
N THR A 5 -0.60 -6.21 -7.04
CA THR A 5 0.81 -5.89 -6.82
C THR A 5 0.96 -4.37 -6.88
N LEU A 6 1.42 -3.79 -5.79
CA LEU A 6 1.63 -2.35 -5.64
C LEU A 6 3.12 -2.06 -5.66
N SER A 7 3.53 -1.17 -6.56
CA SER A 7 4.84 -0.55 -6.53
C SER A 7 4.69 0.83 -5.91
N ILE A 8 5.34 1.03 -4.77
CA ILE A 8 5.33 2.27 -3.99
C ILE A 8 6.71 2.90 -4.14
N ASP A 9 6.74 4.18 -4.54
CA ASP A 9 7.97 4.95 -4.61
C ASP A 9 8.54 5.14 -3.19
N SER A 10 9.71 4.56 -2.95
CA SER A 10 10.39 4.57 -1.66
C SER A 10 10.86 5.97 -1.26
N SER A 11 11.10 6.88 -2.22
CA SER A 11 11.51 8.26 -1.93
C SER A 11 10.43 9.08 -1.21
N GLY A 12 9.17 8.62 -1.31
CA GLY A 12 8.02 9.20 -0.62
C GLY A 12 7.74 8.57 0.74
N VAL A 13 8.51 7.59 1.20
CA VAL A 13 8.26 6.87 2.46
C VAL A 13 9.29 7.27 3.51
N ALA A 14 8.81 7.76 4.65
CA ALA A 14 9.65 8.05 5.80
C ALA A 14 10.06 6.75 6.50
N LEU A 15 11.33 6.40 6.33
CA LEU A 15 11.99 5.36 7.10
C LEU A 15 12.87 5.98 8.19
N GLN A 16 12.84 5.40 9.38
CA GLN A 16 13.62 5.83 10.53
C GLN A 16 14.66 4.76 10.87
N PRO A 17 15.90 5.14 11.20
CA PRO A 17 16.88 4.19 11.70
C PRO A 17 16.46 3.67 13.07
N GLY A 18 16.65 2.37 13.29
CA GLY A 18 16.46 1.67 14.55
C GLY A 18 17.60 0.67 14.77
N ASP A 19 17.54 -0.08 15.87
CA ASP A 19 18.65 -0.93 16.32
C ASP A 19 19.06 -2.05 15.32
N GLN A 20 18.14 -2.46 14.44
CA GLN A 20 18.35 -3.55 13.47
C GLN A 20 18.12 -3.12 12.01
N GLY A 21 18.23 -1.83 11.72
CA GLY A 21 18.10 -1.29 10.37
C GLY A 21 17.07 -0.18 10.29
N TRP A 22 16.28 -0.15 9.22
CA TRP A 22 15.35 0.92 8.89
C TRP A 22 13.91 0.46 9.04
N THR A 23 13.08 1.27 9.70
CA THR A 23 11.68 0.96 9.98
C THR A 23 10.73 2.05 9.49
N GLY A 24 9.52 1.66 9.14
CA GLY A 24 8.46 2.60 8.77
C GLY A 24 7.08 1.95 8.84
N GLU A 25 6.03 2.77 8.71
CA GLU A 25 4.65 2.29 8.77
C GLU A 25 3.80 2.92 7.67
N LEU A 26 3.17 2.06 6.86
CA LEU A 26 2.20 2.46 5.86
C LEU A 26 0.81 1.98 6.28
N ALA A 27 -0.17 2.87 6.30
CA ALA A 27 -1.57 2.50 6.37
C ALA A 27 -2.08 2.23 4.95
N MET A 28 -2.56 1.01 4.73
CA MET A 28 -3.11 0.53 3.48
C MET A 28 -4.63 0.48 3.60
N ILE A 29 -5.34 1.10 2.67
CA ILE A 29 -6.82 1.08 2.62
C ILE A 29 -7.24 0.57 1.26
N TYR A 30 -8.10 -0.45 1.24
CA TYR A 30 -8.72 -1.04 0.07
C TYR A 30 -10.20 -0.72 0.11
N ASP A 31 -10.64 0.15 -0.77
CA ASP A 31 -11.98 0.73 -0.77
C ASP A 31 -12.72 0.29 -2.04
N GLU A 32 -13.80 -0.48 -1.88
CA GLU A 32 -14.52 -1.11 -2.98
C GLU A 32 -15.68 -0.24 -3.46
N ARG A 33 -15.86 -0.18 -4.78
CA ARG A 33 -16.95 0.57 -5.41
C ARG A 33 -17.71 -0.27 -6.43
N ALA A 34 -19.01 -0.10 -6.45
CA ALA A 34 -19.89 -0.63 -7.50
C ALA A 34 -19.82 0.23 -8.76
N ALA A 35 -20.44 -0.26 -9.85
CA ALA A 35 -20.46 0.40 -11.14
C ALA A 35 -21.09 1.80 -11.12
N ASP A 36 -22.07 2.00 -10.23
CA ASP A 36 -22.75 3.29 -9.99
C ASP A 36 -21.95 4.23 -9.06
N GLY A 37 -20.76 3.81 -8.62
CA GLY A 37 -19.91 4.54 -7.68
C GLY A 37 -20.27 4.35 -6.21
N LYS A 38 -21.27 3.52 -5.89
CA LYS A 38 -21.65 3.22 -4.50
C LYS A 38 -20.49 2.60 -3.73
N ASP A 39 -20.29 3.07 -2.50
CA ASP A 39 -19.35 2.49 -1.53
C ASP A 39 -19.85 1.11 -1.06
N LEU A 40 -19.00 0.09 -1.26
CA LEU A 40 -19.24 -1.29 -0.85
C LEU A 40 -18.47 -1.67 0.42
N GLY A 41 -17.74 -0.72 0.99
CA GLY A 41 -16.95 -0.87 2.20
C GLY A 41 -15.45 -0.86 1.92
N ARG A 42 -14.69 -0.94 3.02
CA ARG A 42 -13.24 -0.91 2.99
C ARG A 42 -12.60 -1.89 3.94
N ILE A 43 -11.42 -2.36 3.56
CA ILE A 43 -10.49 -3.08 4.42
C ILE A 43 -9.31 -2.14 4.68
N SER A 44 -8.79 -2.15 5.91
CA SER A 44 -7.62 -1.36 6.25
C SER A 44 -6.63 -2.22 7.02
N GLU A 45 -5.36 -2.05 6.72
CA GLU A 45 -4.26 -2.72 7.42
C GLU A 45 -3.07 -1.77 7.58
N THR A 46 -2.17 -2.12 8.51
CA THR A 46 -0.91 -1.42 8.70
C THR A 46 0.21 -2.33 8.24
N LEU A 47 0.93 -1.89 7.21
CA LEU A 47 2.15 -2.53 6.76
C LEU A 47 3.32 -1.94 7.54
N LYS A 48 3.93 -2.76 8.39
CA LYS A 48 5.18 -2.44 9.08
C LYS A 48 6.35 -2.81 8.17
N LEU A 49 7.17 -1.83 7.87
CA LEU A 49 8.37 -1.98 7.05
C LEU A 49 9.56 -2.21 7.98
N HIS A 50 10.39 -3.19 7.62
CA HIS A 50 11.66 -3.45 8.27
C HIS A 50 12.66 -3.83 7.19
N TYR A 51 13.73 -3.05 7.06
CA TYR A 51 14.80 -3.28 6.10
C TYR A 51 16.12 -3.30 6.83
N ASP A 52 16.96 -4.29 6.53
CA ASP A 52 18.38 -4.18 6.84
C ASP A 52 19.04 -3.12 5.92
N GLU A 53 20.31 -2.84 6.17
CA GLU A 53 21.05 -1.83 5.41
C GLU A 53 21.13 -2.18 3.91
N ASP A 54 21.40 -3.44 3.57
CA ASP A 54 21.55 -3.88 2.18
C ASP A 54 20.25 -3.74 1.38
N HIS A 55 19.10 -4.05 1.98
CA HIS A 55 17.79 -3.86 1.35
C HIS A 55 17.42 -2.38 1.28
N TYR A 56 17.70 -1.60 2.33
CA TYR A 56 17.43 -0.17 2.35
C TYR A 56 18.14 0.55 1.19
N GLN A 57 19.42 0.24 0.95
CA GLN A 57 20.18 0.83 -0.16
C GLN A 57 19.61 0.49 -1.55
N LYS A 58 18.91 -0.65 -1.69
CA LYS A 58 18.27 -1.07 -2.95
C LYS A 58 16.89 -0.45 -3.17
N LEU A 59 16.23 0.04 -2.11
CA LEU A 59 14.90 0.64 -2.23
C LEU A 59 14.85 1.80 -3.22
N ALA A 60 15.94 2.56 -3.36
CA ALA A 60 15.99 3.69 -4.29
C ALA A 60 15.83 3.26 -5.77
N ALA A 61 16.31 2.05 -6.11
CA ALA A 61 16.20 1.51 -7.46
C ALA A 61 14.89 0.70 -7.63
N ASP A 62 14.52 -0.08 -6.62
CA ASP A 62 13.49 -1.12 -6.76
C ASP A 62 12.10 -0.65 -6.28
N GLY A 63 12.06 0.42 -5.47
CA GLY A 63 10.87 0.83 -4.73
C GLY A 63 10.44 -0.21 -3.69
N ILE A 64 9.25 -0.01 -3.12
CA ILE A 64 8.62 -0.97 -2.21
C ILE A 64 7.55 -1.73 -2.99
N THR A 65 7.74 -3.05 -3.15
CA THR A 65 6.73 -3.91 -3.76
C THR A 65 5.91 -4.61 -2.68
N TYR A 66 4.58 -4.50 -2.78
CA TYR A 66 3.65 -5.16 -1.86
C TYR A 66 2.59 -5.93 -2.63
N GLU A 67 2.43 -7.21 -2.29
CA GLU A 67 1.38 -8.06 -2.85
C GLU A 67 0.25 -8.31 -1.87
N ARG A 68 -0.98 -8.22 -2.36
CA ARG A 68 -2.18 -8.53 -1.60
C ARG A 68 -3.17 -9.35 -2.41
N LEU A 69 -3.69 -10.41 -1.79
CA LEU A 69 -4.91 -11.06 -2.27
C LEU A 69 -6.13 -10.34 -1.69
N VAL A 70 -7.03 -9.94 -2.57
CA VAL A 70 -8.33 -9.38 -2.20
C VAL A 70 -9.46 -10.26 -2.71
N HIS A 71 -10.55 -10.26 -1.97
CA HIS A 71 -11.77 -10.98 -2.30
C HIS A 71 -12.88 -9.96 -2.48
N PRO A 72 -13.02 -9.38 -3.69
CA PRO A 72 -14.00 -8.33 -3.92
C PRO A 72 -15.40 -8.83 -3.61
N THR A 73 -16.22 -7.94 -3.06
CA THR A 73 -17.66 -8.17 -2.96
C THR A 73 -18.24 -8.39 -4.36
N ALA A 74 -19.31 -9.19 -4.45
CA ALA A 74 -19.89 -9.59 -5.74
C ALA A 74 -20.35 -8.40 -6.62
N GLN A 75 -20.60 -7.24 -6.02
CA GLN A 75 -21.05 -6.03 -6.70
C GLN A 75 -19.90 -5.06 -7.05
N ALA A 76 -18.68 -5.35 -6.60
CA ALA A 76 -17.53 -4.47 -6.83
C ALA A 76 -17.06 -4.55 -8.28
N THR A 77 -16.87 -3.39 -8.89
CA THR A 77 -16.27 -3.20 -10.22
C THR A 77 -14.97 -2.39 -10.14
N GLN A 78 -14.62 -1.94 -8.94
CA GLN A 78 -13.43 -1.16 -8.69
C GLN A 78 -12.96 -1.38 -7.24
N VAL A 79 -11.63 -1.38 -7.06
CA VAL A 79 -10.99 -1.13 -5.77
C VAL A 79 -10.10 0.11 -5.90
N ARG A 80 -10.24 1.05 -4.98
CA ARG A 80 -9.30 2.14 -4.77
C ARG A 80 -8.38 1.76 -3.62
N ILE A 81 -7.08 1.77 -3.91
CA ILE A 81 -6.05 1.44 -2.95
C ILE A 81 -5.40 2.76 -2.55
N VAL A 82 -5.41 3.06 -1.26
CA VAL A 82 -4.79 4.26 -0.68
C VAL A 82 -3.66 3.82 0.22
N VAL A 83 -2.50 4.46 0.02
CA VAL A 83 -1.32 4.28 0.85
C VAL A 83 -1.10 5.61 1.58
N TYR A 84 -1.08 5.56 2.91
CA TYR A 84 -0.74 6.69 3.74
C TYR A 84 0.50 6.36 4.55
N ASP A 85 1.57 7.11 4.30
CA ASP A 85 2.78 7.03 5.13
C ASP A 85 2.57 7.88 6.39
N ARG A 86 2.57 7.22 7.56
CA ARG A 86 2.36 7.88 8.84
C ARG A 86 3.55 8.75 9.25
N GLY A 87 4.75 8.44 8.77
CA GLY A 87 5.96 9.16 9.12
C GLY A 87 6.11 10.49 8.38
N SER A 88 5.77 10.53 7.09
CA SER A 88 5.84 11.77 6.27
C SER A 88 4.51 12.50 6.10
N GLY A 89 3.38 11.84 6.37
CA GLY A 89 2.05 12.36 6.08
C GLY A 89 1.66 12.29 4.60
N ARG A 90 2.49 11.69 3.73
CA ARG A 90 2.22 11.59 2.30
C ARG A 90 1.14 10.56 2.01
N VAL A 91 0.31 10.86 1.02
CA VAL A 91 -0.78 9.99 0.55
C VAL A 91 -0.60 9.71 -0.93
N GLY A 92 -0.68 8.43 -1.30
CA GLY A 92 -0.79 7.97 -2.67
C GLY A 92 -2.06 7.15 -2.86
N SER A 93 -2.57 7.08 -4.09
CA SER A 93 -3.66 6.16 -4.40
C SER A 93 -3.66 5.71 -5.84
N VAL A 94 -4.13 4.49 -6.06
CA VAL A 94 -4.41 3.95 -7.40
C VAL A 94 -5.79 3.30 -7.41
N ALA A 95 -6.50 3.44 -8.53
CA ALA A 95 -7.78 2.77 -8.75
C ALA A 95 -7.59 1.67 -9.79
N VAL A 96 -8.01 0.46 -9.44
CA VAL A 96 -8.05 -0.68 -10.35
C VAL A 96 -9.51 -1.00 -10.62
N LYS A 97 -9.88 -1.05 -11.90
CA LYS A 97 -11.24 -1.32 -12.36
C LYS A 97 -11.26 -2.64 -13.13
N TRP A 98 -12.39 -3.34 -13.08
CA TRP A 98 -12.64 -4.57 -13.84
C TRP A 98 -14.10 -4.65 -14.26
#